data_AF-A0A7Z1HNX0-F1
#
_entry.id   AF-A0A7Z1HNX0-F1
#
_cell.length_a   1.000
_cell.length_b   1.000
_cell.length_c   1.000
_cell.angle_alpha   90.00
_cell.angle_beta   90.00
_cell.angle_gamma   90.00
#
_symmetry.space_group_name_H-M   'P 1'
#
loop_
_entity.id
_entity.type
_entity.pdbx_description
1 polymer ?
#
loop_
_entity_poly.entity_id
_entity_poly.type
_entity_poly.pdbx_seq_one_letter_code
_entity_poly.pdbx_strand_id
1 'polypeptide(L)'
;MADSFQLKAIITAVDQLSGPLKGMQRELKGFQKEMAGLAIGAAAAGTAVLGALALPVNAAIGFESKMADIRKVVDGLDDKKAFAQMSDDILTLSTQLPMAAEGIAEIVAAGGQAGIARGDLMQFANDAVKMGVAFDTTAEESGQMMAQWRTAFRLTQEDVVVLADKINYLGNTGPANAKKISDIVTRIGPLGGVAGVASGEIAAMGATIAGMGVESEIAST
;
A
#
# COMPACT_ATOMS: atom_id res chain seq x y z
N MET A 1 -30.15 33.33 -55.48
CA MET A 1 -28.68 33.45 -55.26
C MET A 1 -28.23 33.10 -53.83
N ALA A 2 -29.10 32.53 -52.96
CA ALA A 2 -28.76 32.21 -51.57
C ALA A 2 -28.23 30.76 -51.37
N ASP A 3 -28.66 29.79 -52.20
CA ASP A 3 -28.30 28.38 -52.03
C ASP A 3 -26.84 28.04 -52.37
N SER A 4 -26.20 28.81 -53.25
CA SER A 4 -24.80 28.58 -53.63
C SER A 4 -23.82 29.01 -52.52
N PHE A 5 -24.21 29.92 -51.63
CA PHE A 5 -23.40 30.36 -50.50
C PHE A 5 -23.41 29.32 -49.37
N GLN A 6 -24.56 28.70 -49.09
CA GLN A 6 -24.66 27.66 -48.07
C GLN A 6 -23.94 26.38 -48.47
N LEU A 7 -23.99 25.97 -49.75
CA LEU A 7 -23.27 24.79 -50.22
C LEU A 7 -21.75 24.96 -50.13
N LYS A 8 -21.22 26.14 -50.51
CA LYS A 8 -19.79 26.44 -50.39
C LYS A 8 -19.33 26.50 -48.92
N ALA A 9 -20.16 27.03 -48.02
CA ALA A 9 -19.85 27.06 -46.59
C ALA A 9 -19.77 25.64 -45.98
N ILE A 10 -20.68 24.74 -46.37
CA ILE A 10 -20.69 23.35 -45.91
C ILE A 10 -19.49 22.57 -46.49
N ILE A 11 -19.17 22.73 -47.78
CA ILE A 11 -18.01 22.07 -48.40
C ILE A 11 -16.71 22.56 -47.77
N THR A 12 -16.59 23.87 -47.51
CA THR A 12 -15.39 24.45 -46.87
C THR A 12 -15.27 23.99 -45.41
N ALA A 13 -16.38 23.86 -44.69
CA ALA A 13 -16.39 23.32 -43.33
C ALA A 13 -15.99 21.83 -43.30
N VAL A 14 -16.48 21.04 -44.26
CA VAL A 14 -16.11 19.63 -44.42
C VAL A 14 -14.64 19.48 -44.82
N ASP A 15 -14.12 20.33 -45.71
CA ASP A 15 -12.71 20.32 -46.10
C ASP A 15 -11.78 20.73 -44.95
N GLN A 16 -12.15 21.75 -44.16
CA GLN A 16 -11.42 22.16 -42.95
C GLN A 16 -11.46 21.11 -41.84
N LEU A 17 -12.52 20.30 -41.76
CA LEU A 17 -12.59 19.15 -40.84
C LEU A 17 -11.81 17.93 -41.38
N SER A 18 -11.75 17.77 -42.70
CA SER A 18 -11.13 16.61 -43.35
C SER A 18 -9.61 16.56 -43.21
N GLY A 19 -8.95 17.73 -43.15
CA GLY A 19 -7.50 17.83 -42.96
C GLY A 19 -7.05 17.28 -41.60
N PRO A 20 -7.58 17.82 -40.47
CA PRO A 20 -7.35 17.30 -39.13
C PRO A 20 -7.75 15.83 -38.97
N LEU A 21 -8.88 15.41 -39.56
CA LEU A 21 -9.32 14.00 -39.53
C LEU A 21 -8.37 13.07 -40.28
N LYS A 22 -7.82 13.50 -41.42
CA LYS A 22 -6.79 12.74 -42.15
C LYS A 22 -5.46 12.69 -41.38
N GLY A 23 -5.10 13.77 -40.68
CA GLY A 23 -3.95 13.81 -39.78
C GLY A 23 -4.11 12.81 -38.63
N MET A 24 -5.27 12.83 -37.97
CA MET A 24 -5.62 11.92 -36.88
C MET A 24 -5.71 10.46 -37.35
N GLN A 25 -6.25 10.20 -38.55
CA GLN A 25 -6.21 8.87 -39.17
C GLN A 25 -4.78 8.41 -39.49
N ARG A 26 -3.87 9.34 -39.82
CA ARG A 26 -2.47 9.03 -40.12
C ARG A 26 -1.68 8.76 -38.84
N GLU A 27 -1.94 9.49 -37.77
CA GLU A 27 -1.40 9.20 -36.43
C GLU A 27 -1.95 7.91 -35.86
N LEU A 28 -3.26 7.64 -35.99
CA LEU A 28 -3.85 6.36 -35.59
C LEU A 28 -3.27 5.19 -36.39
N LYS A 29 -2.99 5.37 -37.69
CA LYS A 29 -2.28 4.36 -38.49
C LYS A 29 -0.82 4.22 -38.09
N GLY A 30 -0.16 5.31 -37.69
CA GLY A 30 1.21 5.30 -37.16
C GLY A 30 1.28 4.52 -35.86
N PHE A 31 0.39 4.82 -34.92
CA PHE A 31 0.21 4.14 -33.64
C PHE A 31 -0.16 2.66 -33.84
N GLN A 32 -1.11 2.34 -34.73
CA GLN A 32 -1.43 0.96 -35.07
C GLN A 32 -0.23 0.22 -35.66
N LYS A 33 0.64 0.90 -36.42
CA LYS A 33 1.83 0.30 -37.01
C LYS A 33 2.98 0.14 -36.01
N GLU A 34 3.12 1.03 -35.05
CA GLU A 34 4.02 0.87 -33.90
C GLU A 34 3.55 -0.26 -32.98
N MET A 35 2.25 -0.31 -32.66
CA MET A 35 1.65 -1.38 -31.86
C MET A 35 1.72 -2.73 -32.59
N ALA A 36 1.50 -2.76 -33.91
CA ALA A 36 1.71 -3.96 -34.72
C ALA A 36 3.19 -4.33 -34.83
N GLY A 37 4.11 -3.36 -34.88
CA GLY A 37 5.55 -3.58 -34.86
C GLY A 37 6.04 -4.16 -33.54
N LEU A 38 5.50 -3.68 -32.41
CA LEU A 38 5.71 -4.26 -31.08
C LEU A 38 5.12 -5.66 -30.98
N ALA A 39 3.91 -5.90 -31.50
CA ALA A 39 3.28 -7.22 -31.52
C ALA A 39 4.01 -8.23 -32.41
N ILE A 40 4.54 -7.80 -33.56
CA ILE A 40 5.32 -8.64 -34.48
C ILE A 40 6.73 -8.90 -33.92
N GLY A 41 7.37 -7.88 -33.31
CA GLY A 41 8.64 -8.04 -32.60
C GLY A 41 8.51 -8.99 -31.41
N ALA A 42 7.39 -8.93 -30.70
CA ALA A 42 7.02 -9.83 -29.62
C ALA A 42 6.66 -11.25 -30.09
N ALA A 43 6.00 -11.40 -31.24
CA ALA A 43 5.73 -12.70 -31.86
C ALA A 43 7.01 -13.38 -32.37
N ALA A 44 7.98 -12.61 -32.87
CA ALA A 44 9.29 -13.11 -33.28
C ALA A 44 10.22 -13.46 -32.10
N ALA A 45 10.06 -12.79 -30.96
CA ALA A 45 10.81 -13.05 -29.74
C ALA A 45 10.26 -14.23 -28.91
N GLY A 46 9.15 -14.83 -29.35
CA GLY A 46 8.48 -15.93 -28.66
C GLY A 46 7.73 -15.49 -27.40
N THR A 47 6.74 -16.30 -27.01
CA THR A 47 5.91 -16.08 -25.81
C THR A 47 6.72 -15.87 -24.52
N ALA A 48 7.98 -16.34 -24.48
CA ALA A 48 8.90 -16.19 -23.38
C ALA A 48 9.33 -14.73 -23.14
N VAL A 49 9.59 -13.93 -24.18
CA VAL A 49 10.02 -12.53 -24.02
C VAL A 49 8.85 -11.63 -23.62
N LEU A 50 7.65 -11.88 -24.15
CA LEU A 50 6.43 -11.22 -23.67
C LEU A 50 6.11 -11.56 -22.21
N GLY A 51 6.27 -12.83 -21.81
CA GLY A 51 6.09 -13.24 -20.42
C GLY A 51 7.12 -12.60 -19.48
N ALA A 52 8.38 -12.48 -19.92
CA ALA A 52 9.46 -11.87 -19.13
C ALA A 52 9.26 -10.36 -18.90
N LEU A 53 8.66 -9.64 -19.86
CA LEU A 53 8.35 -8.22 -19.73
C LEU A 53 7.02 -7.95 -19.02
N ALA A 54 6.09 -8.91 -18.99
CA ALA A 54 4.81 -8.75 -18.31
C ALA A 54 4.94 -8.60 -16.79
N LEU A 55 5.90 -9.32 -16.18
CA LEU A 55 6.16 -9.26 -14.73
C LEU A 55 6.54 -7.85 -14.22
N PRO A 56 7.59 -7.19 -14.77
CA PRO A 56 7.97 -5.85 -14.31
C PRO A 56 6.89 -4.80 -14.61
N VAL A 57 6.16 -4.93 -15.73
CA VAL A 57 5.04 -4.01 -16.05
C VAL A 57 3.91 -4.15 -15.03
N ASN A 58 3.49 -5.37 -14.71
CA ASN A 58 2.44 -5.59 -13.72
C ASN A 58 2.86 -5.10 -12.33
N ALA A 59 4.12 -5.31 -11.93
CA ALA A 59 4.64 -4.80 -10.67
C ALA A 59 4.62 -3.27 -10.61
N ALA A 60 4.98 -2.59 -11.71
CA ALA A 60 4.91 -1.13 -11.80
C ALA A 60 3.47 -0.61 -11.70
N ILE A 61 2.52 -1.27 -12.40
CA ILE A 61 1.09 -0.93 -12.31
C ILE A 61 0.57 -1.13 -10.88
N GLY A 62 0.91 -2.25 -10.24
CA GLY A 62 0.53 -2.54 -8.85
C GLY A 62 1.06 -1.48 -7.89
N PHE A 63 2.34 -1.13 -8.03
CA PHE A 63 2.95 -0.07 -7.25
C PHE A 63 2.28 1.30 -7.45
N GLU A 64 2.04 1.73 -8.70
CA GLU A 64 1.33 2.98 -8.99
C GLU A 64 -0.09 3.00 -8.41
N SER A 65 -0.80 1.86 -8.46
CA SER A 65 -2.11 1.72 -7.84
C SER A 65 -2.05 1.93 -6.33
N LYS A 66 -1.09 1.30 -5.63
CA LYS A 66 -0.92 1.49 -4.18
C LYS A 66 -0.49 2.91 -3.84
N MET A 67 0.36 3.53 -4.65
CA MET A 67 0.71 4.94 -4.50
C MET A 67 -0.51 5.86 -4.64
N ALA A 68 -1.45 5.53 -5.52
CA ALA A 68 -2.72 6.27 -5.61
C ALA A 68 -3.55 6.13 -4.34
N ASP A 69 -3.55 4.97 -3.68
CA ASP A 69 -4.22 4.80 -2.39
C ASP A 69 -3.53 5.59 -1.28
N ILE A 70 -2.20 5.59 -1.23
CA ILE A 70 -1.42 6.44 -0.31
C ILE A 70 -1.78 7.91 -0.50
N ARG A 71 -1.87 8.39 -1.74
CA ARG A 71 -2.24 9.78 -2.04
C ARG A 71 -3.61 10.16 -1.48
N LYS A 72 -4.57 9.22 -1.41
CA LYS A 72 -5.92 9.50 -0.88
C LYS A 72 -5.93 9.65 0.63
N VAL A 73 -5.00 9.00 1.33
CA VAL A 73 -5.08 8.80 2.79
C VAL A 73 -3.95 9.49 3.55
N VAL A 74 -2.94 10.01 2.84
CA VAL A 74 -1.82 10.75 3.44
C VAL A 74 -1.89 12.21 3.05
N ASP A 75 -1.96 13.06 4.05
CA ASP A 75 -2.02 14.51 3.85
C ASP A 75 -0.73 15.07 3.22
N GLY A 76 -0.90 16.06 2.34
CA GLY A 76 0.20 16.79 1.72
C GLY A 76 0.82 16.13 0.48
N LEU A 77 0.20 15.07 -0.06
CA LEU A 77 0.65 14.41 -1.29
C LEU A 77 0.04 14.94 -2.58
N ASP A 78 -0.69 16.05 -2.49
CA ASP A 78 -1.07 16.79 -3.69
C ASP A 78 0.12 17.50 -4.34
N ASP A 79 1.15 17.81 -3.55
CA ASP A 79 2.41 18.28 -4.07
C ASP A 79 3.16 17.17 -4.81
N LYS A 80 3.50 17.44 -6.08
CA LYS A 80 4.15 16.46 -6.96
C LYS A 80 5.51 16.02 -6.44
N LYS A 81 6.26 16.92 -5.76
CA LYS A 81 7.58 16.59 -5.25
C LYS A 81 7.47 15.69 -4.01
N ALA A 82 6.56 16.01 -3.09
CA ALA A 82 6.31 15.19 -1.91
C ALA A 82 5.82 13.78 -2.28
N PHE A 83 4.92 13.68 -3.28
CA PHE A 83 4.47 12.39 -3.79
C PHE A 83 5.60 11.57 -4.42
N ALA A 84 6.41 12.19 -5.29
CA ALA A 84 7.55 11.53 -5.91
C ALA A 84 8.60 11.09 -4.89
N GLN A 85 8.86 11.91 -3.86
CA GLN A 85 9.78 11.56 -2.78
C GLN A 85 9.29 10.31 -2.04
N MET A 86 8.00 10.22 -1.72
CA MET A 86 7.47 9.05 -1.03
C MET A 86 7.53 7.78 -1.87
N SER A 87 7.29 7.90 -3.19
CA SER A 87 7.50 6.77 -4.09
C SER A 87 8.95 6.30 -4.05
N ASP A 88 9.91 7.21 -4.10
CA ASP A 88 11.34 6.90 -4.04
C ASP A 88 11.75 6.30 -2.68
N ASP A 89 11.20 6.82 -1.58
CA ASP A 89 11.44 6.32 -0.23
C ASP A 89 10.93 4.88 -0.09
N ILE A 90 9.73 4.57 -0.60
CA ILE A 90 9.16 3.21 -0.57
C ILE A 90 9.99 2.25 -1.43
N LEU A 91 10.39 2.68 -2.64
CA LEU A 91 11.25 1.87 -3.51
C LEU A 91 12.59 1.60 -2.81
N THR A 92 13.21 2.62 -2.23
CA THR A 92 14.45 2.49 -1.46
C THR A 92 14.28 1.52 -0.30
N LEU A 93 13.20 1.64 0.47
CA LEU A 93 12.92 0.76 1.60
C LEU A 93 12.74 -0.71 1.14
N SER A 94 12.14 -0.94 -0.02
CA SER A 94 12.00 -2.29 -0.60
C SER A 94 13.33 -2.96 -0.96
N THR A 95 14.39 -2.17 -1.16
CA THR A 95 15.74 -2.71 -1.37
C THR A 95 16.46 -3.04 -0.07
N GLN A 96 16.00 -2.51 1.05
CA GLN A 96 16.60 -2.68 2.38
C GLN A 96 15.89 -3.77 3.19
N LEU A 97 14.60 -3.99 2.91
CA LEU A 97 13.75 -4.94 3.59
C LEU A 97 13.43 -6.14 2.70
N PRO A 98 13.17 -7.34 3.26
CA PRO A 98 12.75 -8.51 2.51
C PRO A 98 11.26 -8.42 2.10
N MET A 99 10.85 -7.30 1.50
CA MET A 99 9.46 -7.02 1.11
C MET A 99 9.42 -6.17 -0.16
N ALA A 100 8.52 -6.51 -1.08
CA ALA A 100 8.31 -5.75 -2.31
C ALA A 100 7.75 -4.35 -2.03
N ALA A 101 8.04 -3.41 -2.93
CA ALA A 101 7.56 -2.03 -2.83
C ALA A 101 6.03 -1.93 -2.74
N GLU A 102 5.30 -2.83 -3.41
CA GLU A 102 3.83 -2.90 -3.33
C GLU A 102 3.33 -3.21 -1.91
N GLY A 103 3.96 -4.17 -1.22
CA GLY A 103 3.62 -4.53 0.17
C GLY A 103 3.97 -3.42 1.15
N ILE A 104 5.13 -2.78 0.98
CA ILE A 104 5.49 -1.60 1.78
C ILE A 104 4.48 -0.47 1.55
N ALA A 105 4.09 -0.21 0.29
CA ALA A 105 3.11 0.81 -0.03
C ALA A 105 1.74 0.51 0.61
N GLU A 106 1.34 -0.75 0.69
CA GLU A 106 0.12 -1.17 1.39
C GLU A 106 0.18 -0.87 2.89
N ILE A 107 1.31 -1.14 3.54
CA ILE A 107 1.52 -0.79 4.96
C ILE A 107 1.50 0.73 5.15
N VAL A 108 2.15 1.49 4.28
CA VAL A 108 2.14 2.96 4.31
C VAL A 108 0.73 3.50 4.15
N ALA A 109 -0.06 2.94 3.24
CA ALA A 109 -1.47 3.30 3.05
C ALA A 109 -2.29 3.02 4.31
N ALA A 110 -2.12 1.85 4.94
CA ALA A 110 -2.78 1.51 6.20
C ALA A 110 -2.38 2.47 7.34
N GLY A 111 -1.11 2.86 7.41
CA GLY A 111 -0.62 3.87 8.36
C GLY A 111 -1.26 5.25 8.13
N GLY A 112 -1.35 5.68 6.86
CA GLY A 112 -2.03 6.93 6.49
C GLY A 112 -3.52 6.91 6.87
N GLN A 113 -4.22 5.82 6.58
CA GLN A 113 -5.62 5.63 6.99
C GLN A 113 -5.83 5.69 8.50
N ALA A 114 -4.84 5.22 9.27
CA ALA A 114 -4.84 5.31 10.72
C ALA A 114 -4.45 6.70 11.26
N GLY A 115 -4.23 7.68 10.38
CA GLY A 115 -3.87 9.04 10.76
C GLY A 115 -2.41 9.20 11.22
N ILE A 116 -1.53 8.26 10.88
CA ILE A 116 -0.09 8.40 11.16
C ILE A 116 0.46 9.54 10.30
N ALA A 117 1.21 10.43 10.94
CA ALA A 117 1.81 11.58 10.26
C ALA A 117 2.73 11.13 9.14
N ARG A 118 2.71 11.85 8.01
CA ARG A 118 3.53 11.53 6.82
C ARG A 118 5.02 11.29 7.13
N GLY A 119 5.58 12.06 8.06
CA GLY A 119 6.99 11.93 8.47
C GLY A 119 7.32 10.61 9.17
N ASP A 120 6.33 9.95 9.77
CA ASP A 120 6.51 8.72 10.53
C ASP A 120 6.25 7.47 9.67
N LEU A 121 5.66 7.62 8.48
CA LEU A 121 5.16 6.48 7.69
C LEU A 121 6.26 5.51 7.24
N MET A 122 7.44 6.00 6.89
CA MET A 122 8.55 5.14 6.48
C MET A 122 9.09 4.33 7.67
N GLN A 123 9.20 4.97 8.84
CA GLN A 123 9.57 4.27 10.07
C GLN A 123 8.51 3.24 10.45
N PHE A 124 7.23 3.62 10.39
CA PHE A 124 6.12 2.73 10.65
C PHE A 124 6.14 1.49 9.76
N ALA A 125 6.36 1.64 8.45
CA ALA A 125 6.43 0.52 7.53
C ALA A 125 7.64 -0.39 7.81
N ASN A 126 8.79 0.19 8.11
CA ASN A 126 9.98 -0.56 8.53
C ASN A 126 9.75 -1.35 9.82
N ASP A 127 9.13 -0.73 10.81
CA ASP A 127 8.84 -1.36 12.10
C ASP A 127 7.79 -2.47 11.95
N ALA A 128 6.83 -2.32 11.03
CA ALA A 128 5.83 -3.33 10.72
C ALA A 128 6.46 -4.60 10.14
N VAL A 129 7.41 -4.43 9.20
CA VAL A 129 8.16 -5.56 8.63
C VAL A 129 8.97 -6.28 9.70
N LYS A 130 9.66 -5.53 10.57
CA LYS A 130 10.42 -6.12 11.68
C LYS A 130 9.53 -6.84 12.68
N MET A 131 8.38 -6.26 13.02
CA MET A 131 7.43 -6.87 13.93
C MET A 131 6.83 -8.15 13.34
N GLY A 132 6.56 -8.19 12.03
CA GLY A 132 6.11 -9.40 11.33
C GLY A 132 7.08 -10.56 11.52
N VAL A 133 8.38 -10.30 11.34
CA VAL A 133 9.42 -11.30 11.61
C VAL A 133 9.48 -11.69 13.08
N ALA A 134 9.39 -10.73 14.00
CA ALA A 134 9.48 -11.02 15.43
C ALA A 134 8.28 -11.81 15.97
N PHE A 135 7.10 -11.63 15.39
CA PHE A 135 5.85 -12.19 15.91
C PHE A 135 5.37 -13.41 15.10
N ASP A 136 6.15 -13.86 14.12
CA ASP A 136 5.76 -14.90 13.16
C ASP A 136 4.41 -14.59 12.49
N THR A 137 4.27 -13.36 11.98
CA THR A 137 3.08 -12.88 11.27
C THR A 137 3.46 -12.05 10.03
N THR A 138 2.47 -11.63 9.23
CA THR A 138 2.75 -10.80 8.05
C THR A 138 3.05 -9.35 8.46
N ALA A 139 3.80 -8.63 7.63
CA ALA A 139 4.08 -7.23 7.90
C ALA A 139 2.81 -6.36 7.77
N GLU A 140 1.85 -6.77 6.93
CA GLU A 140 0.55 -6.14 6.79
C GLU A 140 -0.29 -6.29 8.07
N GLU A 141 -0.38 -7.51 8.61
CA GLU A 141 -1.07 -7.78 9.89
C GLU A 141 -0.39 -7.00 11.02
N SER A 142 0.94 -6.96 11.01
CA SER A 142 1.74 -6.18 11.94
C SER A 142 1.47 -4.69 11.86
N GLY A 143 1.45 -4.12 10.65
CA GLY A 143 1.11 -2.72 10.43
C GLY A 143 -0.29 -2.40 10.95
N GLN A 144 -1.27 -3.25 10.66
CA GLN A 144 -2.63 -3.08 11.17
C GLN A 144 -2.69 -3.12 12.70
N MET A 145 -2.00 -4.08 13.35
CA MET A 145 -1.94 -4.14 14.81
C MET A 145 -1.29 -2.89 15.41
N MET A 146 -0.14 -2.45 14.88
CA MET A 146 0.50 -1.23 15.37
C MET A 146 -0.38 0.01 15.18
N ALA A 147 -1.02 0.16 14.03
CA ALA A 147 -1.96 1.26 13.78
C ALA A 147 -3.13 1.25 14.79
N GLN A 148 -3.68 0.07 15.07
CA GLN A 148 -4.73 -0.10 16.07
C GLN A 148 -4.23 0.25 17.48
N TRP A 149 -3.04 -0.20 17.88
CA TRP A 149 -2.47 0.12 19.19
C TRP A 149 -2.16 1.60 19.34
N ARG A 150 -1.57 2.23 18.32
CA ARG A 150 -1.33 3.68 18.33
C ARG A 150 -2.61 4.46 18.53
N THR A 151 -3.68 4.06 17.87
CA THR A 151 -4.99 4.69 18.01
C THR A 151 -5.61 4.43 19.38
N ALA A 152 -5.71 3.16 19.78
CA ALA A 152 -6.41 2.72 20.98
C ALA A 152 -5.74 3.20 22.27
N PHE A 153 -4.41 3.18 22.30
CA PHE A 153 -3.60 3.56 23.46
C PHE A 153 -2.98 4.96 23.35
N ARG A 154 -3.24 5.68 22.26
CA ARG A 154 -2.67 7.02 21.97
C ARG A 154 -1.14 7.03 21.99
N LEU A 155 -0.53 6.02 21.38
CA LEU A 155 0.93 5.83 21.37
C LEU A 155 1.57 6.58 20.20
N THR A 156 2.76 7.11 20.45
CA THR A 156 3.67 7.56 19.38
C THR A 156 4.26 6.36 18.64
N GLN A 157 5.06 6.60 17.58
CA GLN A 157 5.77 5.50 16.90
C GLN A 157 6.77 4.82 17.85
N GLU A 158 7.48 5.60 18.66
CA GLU A 158 8.44 5.06 19.62
C GLU A 158 7.74 4.21 20.69
N ASP A 159 6.61 4.70 21.22
CA ASP A 159 5.87 3.98 22.26
C ASP A 159 5.25 2.66 21.75
N VAL A 160 4.79 2.60 20.49
CA VAL A 160 4.25 1.35 19.94
C VAL A 160 5.35 0.31 19.69
N VAL A 161 6.57 0.75 19.32
CA VAL A 161 7.74 -0.13 19.22
C VAL A 161 8.12 -0.66 20.60
N VAL A 162 8.13 0.18 21.63
CA VAL A 162 8.37 -0.26 23.02
C VAL A 162 7.34 -1.28 23.48
N LEU A 163 6.06 -1.13 23.11
CA LEU A 163 5.04 -2.14 23.38
C LEU A 163 5.32 -3.45 22.65
N ALA A 164 5.65 -3.38 21.35
CA ALA A 164 5.99 -4.54 20.56
C ALA A 164 7.21 -5.29 21.12
N ASP A 165 8.23 -4.57 21.57
CA ASP A 165 9.43 -5.14 22.20
C ASP A 165 9.09 -5.85 23.51
N LYS A 166 8.20 -5.27 24.34
CA LYS A 166 7.73 -5.92 25.57
C LYS A 166 6.96 -7.20 25.26
N ILE A 167 6.09 -7.19 24.26
CA ILE A 167 5.35 -8.37 23.81
C ILE A 167 6.31 -9.44 23.27
N ASN A 168 7.31 -9.05 22.48
CA ASN A 168 8.35 -9.97 21.98
C ASN A 168 9.13 -10.61 23.12
N TYR A 169 9.55 -9.80 24.10
CA TYR A 169 10.25 -10.29 25.29
C TYR A 169 9.41 -11.29 26.09
N LEU A 170 8.14 -10.96 26.36
CA LEU A 170 7.20 -11.86 27.02
C LEU A 170 6.98 -13.13 26.19
N GLY A 171 6.92 -13.00 24.87
CA GLY A 171 6.81 -14.10 23.90
C GLY A 171 7.99 -15.09 23.96
N ASN A 172 9.20 -14.56 24.14
CA ASN A 172 10.44 -15.33 24.14
C ASN A 172 10.80 -15.91 25.51
N THR A 173 10.32 -15.31 26.60
CA THR A 173 10.66 -15.71 27.97
C THR A 173 9.52 -16.37 28.73
N GLY A 174 8.29 -16.17 28.27
CA GLY A 174 7.06 -16.62 28.91
C GLY A 174 6.48 -17.90 28.32
N PRO A 175 5.31 -18.32 28.83
CA PRO A 175 4.63 -19.55 28.40
C PRO A 175 3.82 -19.40 27.10
N ALA A 176 3.66 -18.17 26.57
CA ALA A 176 2.88 -17.88 25.37
C ALA A 176 3.74 -17.13 24.36
N ASN A 177 3.54 -17.39 23.06
CA ASN A 177 4.28 -16.70 22.00
C ASN A 177 3.78 -15.26 21.77
N ALA A 178 4.60 -14.44 21.10
CA ALA A 178 4.30 -13.03 20.84
C ALA A 178 2.97 -12.83 20.10
N LYS A 179 2.65 -13.67 19.11
CA LYS A 179 1.39 -13.62 18.36
C LYS A 179 0.15 -13.77 19.26
N LYS A 180 0.12 -14.79 20.13
CA LYS A 180 -1.01 -15.00 21.04
C LYS A 180 -1.17 -13.83 22.01
N ILE A 181 -0.05 -13.27 22.49
CA ILE A 181 -0.07 -12.10 23.37
C ILE A 181 -0.60 -10.88 22.62
N SER A 182 -0.12 -10.62 21.40
CA SER A 182 -0.56 -9.50 20.58
C SER A 182 -2.04 -9.57 20.24
N ASP A 183 -2.57 -10.76 19.94
CA ASP A 183 -4.01 -10.95 19.68
C ASP A 183 -4.88 -10.51 20.87
N ILE A 184 -4.46 -10.85 22.09
CA ILE A 184 -5.16 -10.45 23.31
C ILE A 184 -5.03 -8.95 23.55
N VAL A 185 -3.82 -8.39 23.40
CA VAL A 185 -3.59 -6.94 23.55
C VAL A 185 -4.43 -6.14 22.56
N THR A 186 -4.51 -6.58 21.31
CA THR A 186 -5.32 -5.96 20.26
C THR A 186 -6.81 -6.00 20.60
N ARG A 187 -7.33 -7.13 21.10
CA ARG A 187 -8.74 -7.26 21.50
C ARG A 187 -9.10 -6.42 22.72
N ILE A 188 -8.20 -6.28 23.68
CA ILE A 188 -8.42 -5.51 24.91
C ILE A 188 -8.14 -4.01 24.70
N GLY A 189 -7.31 -3.65 23.71
CA GLY A 189 -6.81 -2.30 23.54
C GLY A 189 -7.84 -1.18 23.49
N PRO A 190 -8.96 -1.33 22.76
CA PRO A 190 -10.05 -0.35 22.78
C PRO A 190 -10.65 -0.08 24.18
N LEU A 191 -10.51 -1.01 25.13
CA LEU A 191 -10.97 -0.86 26.52
C LEU A 191 -9.90 -0.19 27.41
N GLY A 192 -8.61 -0.31 27.05
CA GLY A 192 -7.49 0.25 27.82
C GLY A 192 -7.49 1.78 27.89
N GLY A 193 -7.86 2.44 26.79
CA GLY A 193 -8.01 3.90 26.74
C GLY A 193 -9.13 4.45 27.65
N VAL A 194 -10.09 3.61 28.04
CA VAL A 194 -11.18 3.95 28.98
C VAL A 194 -10.79 3.63 30.43
N ALA A 195 -10.00 2.58 30.64
CA ALA A 195 -9.58 2.11 31.96
C ALA A 195 -8.32 2.81 32.51
N GLY A 196 -7.59 3.57 31.69
CA GLY A 196 -6.38 4.29 32.11
C GLY A 196 -5.19 3.38 32.45
N VAL A 197 -5.21 2.12 32.01
CA VAL A 197 -4.15 1.14 32.24
C VAL A 197 -3.07 1.30 31.16
N ALA A 198 -1.79 1.26 31.52
CA ALA A 198 -0.70 1.40 30.55
C ALA A 198 -0.61 0.15 29.67
N SER A 199 -0.31 0.34 28.38
CA SER A 199 -0.28 -0.73 27.37
C SER A 199 0.63 -1.91 27.75
N GLY A 200 1.71 -1.65 28.48
CA GLY A 200 2.61 -2.70 28.99
C GLY A 200 1.98 -3.61 30.05
N GLU A 201 1.11 -3.09 30.92
CA GLU A 201 0.40 -3.91 31.90
C GLU A 201 -0.65 -4.80 31.22
N ILE A 202 -1.32 -4.27 30.19
CA ILE A 202 -2.24 -5.06 29.36
C ILE A 202 -1.49 -6.19 28.66
N ALA A 203 -0.29 -5.94 28.15
CA ALA A 203 0.57 -6.98 27.57
C ALA A 203 0.96 -8.06 28.59
N ALA A 204 1.34 -7.67 29.81
CA ALA A 204 1.67 -8.63 30.87
C ALA A 204 0.47 -9.48 31.30
N MET A 205 -0.71 -8.87 31.42
CA MET A 205 -1.96 -9.60 31.66
C MET A 205 -2.30 -10.54 30.50
N GLY A 206 -2.14 -10.07 29.26
CA GLY A 206 -2.34 -10.87 28.05
C GLY A 206 -1.41 -12.09 28.04
N ALA A 207 -0.14 -11.93 28.38
CA ALA A 207 0.81 -13.04 28.51
C ALA A 207 0.40 -14.04 29.59
N THR A 208 -0.13 -13.57 30.71
CA THR A 208 -0.64 -14.45 31.79
C THR A 208 -1.85 -15.25 31.31
N ILE A 209 -2.83 -14.58 30.69
CA ILE A 209 -4.06 -15.22 30.17
C ILE A 209 -3.72 -16.23 29.06
N ALA A 210 -2.86 -15.85 28.10
CA ALA A 210 -2.41 -16.73 27.04
C ALA A 210 -1.64 -17.94 27.60
N GLY A 211 -0.81 -17.73 28.63
CA GLY A 211 -0.07 -18.78 29.31
C GLY A 211 -0.94 -19.79 30.05
N MET A 212 -2.12 -19.38 30.51
CA MET A 212 -3.12 -20.27 31.12
C MET A 212 -3.85 -21.14 30.10
N GLY A 213 -3.56 -21.01 28.79
CA GLY A 213 -4.15 -21.85 27.74
C GLY A 213 -5.61 -21.51 27.45
N VAL A 214 -6.05 -20.29 27.73
CA VAL A 214 -7.35 -19.79 27.24
C VAL A 214 -7.23 -19.62 25.72
N GLU A 215 -7.48 -20.71 24.98
CA GLU A 215 -7.56 -20.70 23.53
C GLU A 215 -8.60 -19.63 23.11
N SER A 216 -8.20 -18.79 22.16
CA SER A 216 -8.96 -17.64 21.69
C SER A 216 -10.09 -18.08 20.76
N GLU A 217 -10.93 -19.01 21.21
CA GLU A 217 -12.00 -19.60 20.43
C GLU A 217 -13.23 -19.93 21.30
N ILE A 218 -13.91 -18.89 21.76
CA ILE A 218 -15.32 -18.97 22.13
C ILE A 218 -16.02 -17.72 21.58
N ALA A 219 -16.41 -17.77 20.30
CA ALA A 219 -17.59 -17.12 19.74
C ALA A 219 -17.68 -17.41 18.22
N SER A 220 -17.87 -18.68 17.88
CA SER A 220 -18.57 -19.05 16.65
C SER A 220 -19.52 -20.19 16.99
N THR A 221 -20.59 -19.84 17.71
CA THR A 221 -21.90 -20.52 17.71
C THR A 221 -22.93 -19.49 18.14
#